data_AF-B0TJ84-F1
#
_entry.id   AF-B0TJ84-F1
#
_cell.length_a   1.000
_cell.length_b   1.000
_cell.length_c   1.000
_cell.angle_alpha   90.00
_cell.angle_beta   90.00
_cell.angle_gamma   90.00
#
_symmetry.space_group_name_H-M   'P 1'
#
loop_
_entity.id
_entity.type
_entity.pdbx_description
1 polymer ?
#
loop_
_entity_poly.entity_id
_entity_poly.type
_entity_poly.pdbx_seq_one_letter_code
_entity_poly.pdbx_strand_id
1 'polypeptide(L)'
;MTSYEILCLLSALSLVISLISSRLHRWQQTVTITALALCLSLVILVAGKIFGIKIYSTLVTDLEQLDFNALLLNGMLGFLLFAGTLQIKLNILKKQKWEIFILAFVGTLISTFIVGGLLYLVASVIGLPLNFSHCLLFGALISPTDPIAVLAIIKQLGAPEDIATQVEGESLFNDGIGLVIFITVSQVAFSTEPLTFIDVSKLFIREALGGLLYGAVLAAILHGMLRFSEERTQYLLMTLLVPSAGYIGADLLGVSGPLAMVAAGIIIGNLSVPKLLKEEDQGHLESFWLLIESFFNSLLFLLLGLLLLLIHFDVELWWFMLLAVPIVLIGRAISIYLPYLGFRRFRHYNSYAEKILIWGGLRGGLALAMAMSLPTGLMIMSDSNIDLRELLMVMTYAVVVFSILVQGTTIPSLIDKSNAEQAAQRKS
;
A
#
# COMPACT_ATOMS: atom_id res chain seq x y z
N MET A 1 -13.49 -25.26 -0.64
CA MET A 1 -13.59 -24.86 -2.06
C MET A 1 -12.19 -24.87 -2.66
N THR A 2 -12.02 -25.05 -3.97
CA THR A 2 -10.69 -24.89 -4.59
C THR A 2 -10.29 -23.41 -4.59
N SER A 3 -9.00 -23.08 -4.61
CA SER A 3 -8.53 -21.68 -4.71
C SER A 3 -9.12 -20.95 -5.92
N TYR A 4 -9.37 -21.67 -7.01
CA TYR A 4 -10.05 -21.14 -8.20
C TYR A 4 -11.50 -20.71 -7.91
N GLU A 5 -12.30 -21.56 -7.25
CA GLU A 5 -13.69 -21.24 -6.92
C GLU A 5 -13.79 -20.01 -6.00
N ILE A 6 -12.89 -19.91 -5.03
CA ILE A 6 -12.87 -18.78 -4.09
C ILE A 6 -12.49 -17.49 -4.84
N LEU A 7 -11.49 -17.52 -5.72
CA LEU A 7 -11.11 -16.36 -6.52
C LEU A 7 -12.24 -15.89 -7.45
N CYS A 8 -12.98 -16.82 -8.07
CA CYS A 8 -14.16 -16.49 -8.87
C CYS A 8 -15.25 -15.82 -8.01
N LEU A 9 -15.52 -16.35 -6.82
CA LEU A 9 -16.53 -15.80 -5.92
C LEU A 9 -16.13 -14.41 -5.41
N LEU A 10 -14.88 -14.23 -5.01
CA LEU A 10 -14.34 -12.94 -4.59
C LEU A 10 -14.37 -11.90 -5.72
N SER A 11 -14.03 -12.31 -6.95
CA SER A 11 -14.11 -11.42 -8.12
C SER A 11 -15.55 -10.98 -8.39
N ALA A 12 -16.51 -11.93 -8.36
CA ALA A 12 -17.92 -11.62 -8.53
C ALA A 12 -18.43 -10.69 -7.42
N LEU A 13 -18.10 -10.98 -6.16
CA LEU A 13 -18.48 -10.17 -5.00
C LEU A 13 -17.90 -8.76 -5.08
N SER A 14 -16.62 -8.63 -5.48
CA SER A 14 -15.93 -7.36 -5.67
C SER A 14 -16.66 -6.48 -6.68
N LEU A 15 -17.06 -7.05 -7.83
CA LEU A 15 -17.81 -6.33 -8.86
C LEU A 15 -19.20 -5.92 -8.39
N VAL A 16 -19.91 -6.78 -7.65
CA VAL A 16 -21.24 -6.45 -7.08
C VAL A 16 -21.12 -5.31 -6.07
N ILE A 17 -20.17 -5.37 -5.13
CA ILE A 17 -19.95 -4.31 -4.15
C ILE A 17 -19.50 -3.02 -4.85
N SER A 18 -18.64 -3.10 -5.85
CA SER A 18 -18.20 -1.95 -6.65
C SER A 18 -19.39 -1.30 -7.40
N LEU A 19 -20.31 -2.10 -7.95
CA LEU A 19 -21.54 -1.60 -8.58
C LEU A 19 -22.45 -0.89 -7.56
N ILE A 20 -22.67 -1.49 -6.38
CA ILE A 20 -23.46 -0.87 -5.30
C ILE A 20 -22.80 0.43 -4.85
N SER A 21 -21.47 0.41 -4.68
CA SER A 21 -20.67 1.58 -4.33
C SER A 21 -20.82 2.70 -5.35
N SER A 22 -20.86 2.41 -6.65
CA SER A 22 -21.00 3.43 -7.69
C SER A 22 -22.32 4.23 -7.58
N ARG A 23 -23.36 3.62 -7.00
CA ARG A 23 -24.66 4.25 -6.75
C ARG A 23 -24.66 5.15 -5.51
N LEU A 24 -23.73 4.92 -4.58
CA LEU A 24 -23.57 5.69 -3.35
C LEU A 24 -22.65 6.89 -3.60
N HIS A 25 -23.14 7.87 -4.36
CA HIS A 25 -22.37 8.99 -4.89
C HIS A 25 -21.76 9.96 -3.86
N ARG A 26 -22.00 9.74 -2.57
CA ARG A 26 -21.56 10.65 -1.50
C ARG A 26 -20.10 10.44 -1.11
N TRP A 27 -19.58 9.23 -1.23
CA TRP A 27 -18.30 8.83 -0.65
C TRP A 27 -17.37 8.31 -1.76
N GLN A 28 -16.07 8.37 -1.51
CA GLN A 28 -15.10 7.76 -2.43
C GLN A 28 -15.36 6.25 -2.54
N GLN A 29 -15.17 5.70 -3.74
CA GLN A 29 -15.41 4.28 -4.05
C GLN A 29 -14.62 3.34 -3.13
N THR A 30 -13.32 3.58 -2.93
CA THR A 30 -12.46 2.80 -2.03
C THR A 30 -13.01 2.70 -0.60
N VAL A 31 -13.39 3.85 -0.02
CA VAL A 31 -13.96 3.93 1.33
C VAL A 31 -15.28 3.16 1.40
N THR A 32 -16.11 3.31 0.38
CA THR A 32 -17.43 2.66 0.31
C THR A 32 -17.32 1.15 0.15
N ILE A 33 -16.45 0.66 -0.74
CA ILE A 33 -16.20 -0.78 -0.92
C ILE A 33 -15.72 -1.38 0.40
N THR A 34 -14.76 -0.73 1.06
CA THR A 34 -14.24 -1.19 2.36
C THR A 34 -15.33 -1.23 3.41
N ALA A 35 -16.12 -0.16 3.55
CA ALA A 35 -17.20 -0.10 4.53
C ALA A 35 -18.28 -1.16 4.28
N LEU A 36 -18.67 -1.37 3.02
CA LEU A 36 -19.62 -2.42 2.64
C LEU A 36 -19.07 -3.83 2.93
N ALA A 37 -17.80 -4.08 2.63
CA ALA A 37 -17.15 -5.35 2.90
C ALA A 37 -17.00 -5.63 4.41
N LEU A 38 -16.72 -4.60 5.21
CA LEU A 38 -16.73 -4.69 6.68
C LEU A 38 -18.12 -4.97 7.23
N CYS A 39 -19.14 -4.25 6.75
CA CYS A 39 -20.53 -4.51 7.12
C CYS A 39 -20.95 -5.94 6.77
N LEU A 40 -20.59 -6.42 5.57
CA LEU A 40 -20.85 -7.79 5.16
C LEU A 40 -20.18 -8.79 6.11
N SER A 41 -18.92 -8.55 6.47
CA SER A 41 -18.17 -9.41 7.40
C SER A 41 -18.79 -9.43 8.80
N LEU A 42 -19.22 -8.27 9.31
CA LEU A 42 -19.95 -8.17 10.58
C LEU A 42 -21.28 -8.93 10.54
N VAL A 43 -22.04 -8.81 9.44
CA VAL A 43 -23.29 -9.56 9.26
C VAL A 43 -23.03 -11.06 9.25
N ILE A 44 -21.98 -11.52 8.58
CA ILE A 44 -21.58 -12.93 8.56
C ILE A 44 -21.19 -13.41 9.97
N LEU A 45 -20.42 -12.63 10.74
CA LEU A 45 -20.04 -12.94 12.11
C LEU A 45 -21.26 -13.05 13.04
N VAL A 46 -22.16 -12.08 12.98
CA VAL A 46 -23.38 -12.06 13.81
C VAL A 46 -24.33 -13.18 13.41
N ALA A 47 -24.54 -13.40 12.10
CA ALA A 47 -25.35 -14.51 11.60
C ALA A 47 -24.77 -15.87 11.99
N GLY A 48 -23.44 -16.02 11.96
CA GLY A 48 -22.75 -17.24 12.41
C GLY A 48 -23.01 -17.56 13.88
N LYS A 49 -23.04 -16.53 14.74
CA LYS A 49 -23.39 -16.67 16.17
C LYS A 49 -24.86 -16.99 16.40
N ILE A 50 -25.77 -16.46 15.57
CA ILE A 50 -27.23 -16.61 15.75
C ILE A 50 -27.78 -17.90 15.11
N PHE A 51 -27.42 -18.20 13.86
CA PHE A 51 -28.00 -19.28 13.05
C PHE A 51 -27.22 -20.61 13.12
N GLY A 52 -26.10 -20.63 13.85
CA GLY A 52 -25.29 -21.83 14.06
C GLY A 52 -24.08 -21.93 13.12
N ILE A 53 -23.03 -22.54 13.66
CA ILE A 53 -21.61 -22.44 13.28
C ILE A 53 -21.29 -22.86 11.84
N LYS A 54 -22.12 -23.70 11.19
CA LYS A 54 -21.74 -24.38 9.92
C LYS A 54 -21.42 -23.46 8.75
N ILE A 55 -22.18 -22.38 8.54
CA ILE A 55 -21.94 -21.45 7.41
C ILE A 55 -20.70 -20.61 7.68
N TYR A 56 -20.56 -20.13 8.92
CA TYR A 56 -19.41 -19.35 9.37
C TYR A 56 -18.10 -20.16 9.28
N SER A 57 -18.10 -21.38 9.82
CA SER A 57 -16.91 -22.24 9.81
C SER A 57 -16.47 -22.59 8.39
N THR A 58 -17.42 -22.86 7.49
CA THR A 58 -17.08 -23.20 6.10
C THR A 58 -16.43 -22.01 5.38
N LEU A 59 -17.00 -20.80 5.52
CA LEU A 59 -16.46 -19.59 4.92
C LEU A 59 -15.09 -19.21 5.48
N VAL A 60 -14.90 -19.31 6.80
CA VAL A 60 -13.61 -19.02 7.44
C VAL A 60 -12.56 -20.03 6.99
N THR A 61 -12.86 -21.32 7.01
CA THR A 61 -11.92 -22.36 6.55
C THR A 61 -11.57 -22.21 5.06
N ASP A 62 -12.53 -21.83 4.22
CA ASP A 62 -12.24 -21.56 2.80
C ASP A 62 -11.37 -20.31 2.62
N LEU A 63 -11.59 -19.25 3.40
CA LEU A 63 -10.73 -18.06 3.37
C LEU A 63 -9.34 -18.33 3.93
N GLU A 64 -9.18 -19.10 5.01
CA GLU A 64 -7.88 -19.48 5.56
C GLU A 64 -7.03 -20.29 4.57
N GLN A 65 -7.66 -21.04 3.66
CA GLN A 65 -6.98 -21.77 2.58
C GLN A 65 -6.47 -20.85 1.47
N LEU A 66 -6.93 -19.60 1.39
CA LEU A 66 -6.33 -18.64 0.48
C LEU A 66 -5.01 -18.17 1.04
N ASP A 67 -3.96 -18.33 0.23
CA ASP A 67 -2.71 -17.63 0.47
C ASP A 67 -2.88 -16.15 0.10
N PHE A 68 -3.37 -15.36 1.06
CA PHE A 68 -3.55 -13.91 0.92
C PHE A 68 -2.24 -13.21 0.61
N ASN A 69 -1.13 -13.70 1.16
CA ASN A 69 0.19 -13.16 0.86
C ASN A 69 0.47 -13.34 -0.64
N ALA A 70 0.38 -14.57 -1.15
CA ALA A 70 0.64 -14.83 -2.55
C ALA A 70 -0.32 -14.06 -3.47
N LEU A 71 -1.60 -13.98 -3.10
CA LEU A 71 -2.59 -13.23 -3.87
C LEU A 71 -2.27 -11.73 -3.90
N LEU A 72 -2.03 -11.10 -2.75
CA LEU A 72 -1.82 -9.65 -2.65
C LEU A 72 -0.42 -9.24 -3.12
N LEU A 73 0.65 -9.84 -2.57
CA LEU A 73 2.03 -9.46 -2.87
C LEU A 73 2.48 -9.96 -4.25
N ASN A 74 2.19 -11.22 -4.61
CA ASN A 74 2.71 -11.79 -5.86
C ASN A 74 1.70 -11.64 -7.02
N GLY A 75 0.39 -11.61 -6.71
CA GLY A 75 -0.66 -11.55 -7.72
C GLY A 75 -1.11 -10.14 -8.10
N MET A 76 -1.26 -9.23 -7.12
CA MET A 76 -1.94 -7.94 -7.32
C MET A 76 -0.99 -6.74 -7.29
N LEU A 77 -0.03 -6.75 -6.37
CA LEU A 77 0.87 -5.61 -6.13
C LEU A 77 1.63 -5.19 -7.38
N GLY A 78 2.15 -6.16 -8.14
CA GLY A 78 2.86 -5.89 -9.39
C GLY A 78 1.99 -5.12 -10.40
N PHE A 79 0.73 -5.53 -10.56
CA PHE A 79 -0.22 -4.88 -11.47
C PHE A 79 -0.61 -3.49 -10.99
N LEU A 80 -0.89 -3.31 -9.69
CA LEU A 80 -1.26 -2.01 -9.12
C LEU A 80 -0.13 -0.99 -9.26
N LEU A 81 1.10 -1.40 -8.91
CA LEU A 81 2.27 -0.51 -9.03
C LEU A 81 2.59 -0.20 -10.49
N PHE A 82 2.57 -1.19 -11.38
CA PHE A 82 2.81 -0.92 -12.79
C PHE A 82 1.74 0.02 -13.38
N ALA A 83 0.46 -0.21 -13.09
CA ALA A 83 -0.64 0.64 -13.56
C ALA A 83 -0.52 2.09 -13.06
N GLY A 84 -0.28 2.26 -11.75
CA GLY A 84 -0.16 3.59 -11.14
C GLY A 84 1.06 4.36 -11.65
N THR A 85 2.17 3.66 -11.94
CA THR A 85 3.42 4.28 -12.39
C THR A 85 3.43 4.64 -13.88
N LEU A 86 2.67 3.89 -14.69
CA LEU A 86 2.57 4.11 -16.14
C LEU A 86 2.00 5.49 -16.49
N GLN A 87 1.10 6.02 -15.66
CA GLN A 87 0.40 7.29 -15.89
C GLN A 87 1.17 8.51 -15.34
N ILE A 88 2.26 8.29 -14.59
CA ILE A 88 2.98 9.37 -13.93
C ILE A 88 3.78 10.18 -14.93
N LYS A 89 3.59 11.50 -14.88
CA LYS A 89 4.32 12.44 -15.73
C LYS A 89 5.66 12.82 -15.10
N LEU A 90 6.75 12.21 -15.57
CA LEU A 90 8.10 12.46 -15.07
C LEU A 90 8.50 13.94 -15.08
N ASN A 91 8.04 14.71 -16.07
CA ASN A 91 8.37 16.14 -16.16
C ASN A 91 7.78 16.97 -15.01
N ILE A 92 6.64 16.53 -14.45
CA ILE A 92 6.02 17.17 -13.28
C ILE A 92 6.74 16.69 -12.02
N LEU A 93 6.94 15.38 -11.89
CA LEU A 93 7.62 14.76 -10.75
C LEU A 93 9.05 15.29 -10.55
N LYS A 94 9.78 15.54 -11.65
CA LYS A 94 11.15 16.10 -11.64
C LYS A 94 11.23 17.48 -10.97
N LYS A 95 10.15 18.26 -10.96
CA LYS A 95 10.13 19.59 -10.30
C LYS A 95 10.27 19.50 -8.79
N GLN A 96 9.91 18.35 -8.19
CA GLN A 96 9.95 18.09 -6.75
C GLN A 96 10.67 16.77 -6.42
N LYS A 97 11.64 16.38 -7.24
CA LYS A 97 12.31 15.08 -7.13
C LYS A 97 12.98 14.85 -5.78
N TRP A 98 13.50 15.91 -5.15
CA TRP A 98 14.19 15.81 -3.87
C TRP A 98 13.20 15.66 -2.72
N GLU A 99 12.11 16.42 -2.76
CA GLU A 99 11.02 16.30 -1.80
C GLU A 99 10.41 14.90 -1.83
N ILE A 100 10.08 14.40 -3.03
CA ILE A 100 9.52 13.06 -3.21
C ILE A 100 10.51 11.99 -2.75
N PHE A 101 11.78 12.09 -3.15
CA PHE A 101 12.79 11.13 -2.71
C PHE A 101 12.95 11.13 -1.19
N ILE A 102 13.04 12.30 -0.55
CA ILE A 102 13.20 12.41 0.90
C ILE A 102 11.94 11.90 1.62
N LEU A 103 10.74 12.24 1.15
CA LEU A 103 9.50 11.76 1.77
C LEU A 103 9.35 10.23 1.61
N ALA A 104 9.54 9.70 0.41
CA ALA A 104 9.37 8.27 0.14
C ALA A 104 10.46 7.39 0.76
N PHE A 105 11.71 7.86 0.81
CA PHE A 105 12.83 7.08 1.34
C PHE A 105 13.10 7.41 2.82
N VAL A 106 13.49 8.66 3.09
CA VAL A 106 13.88 9.10 4.44
C VAL A 106 12.66 9.16 5.36
N GLY A 107 11.51 9.63 4.87
CA GLY A 107 10.26 9.65 5.62
C GLY A 107 9.81 8.24 6.04
N THR A 108 9.88 7.27 5.13
CA THR A 108 9.54 5.86 5.43
C THR A 108 10.49 5.26 6.47
N LEU A 109 11.79 5.53 6.38
CA LEU A 109 12.76 5.12 7.40
C LEU A 109 12.49 5.77 8.76
N ILE A 110 12.27 7.09 8.80
CA ILE A 110 11.92 7.81 10.04
C ILE A 110 10.64 7.21 10.63
N SER A 111 9.60 7.01 9.82
CA SER A 111 8.34 6.40 10.26
C SER A 111 8.60 5.02 10.86
N THR A 112 9.39 4.18 10.19
CA THR A 112 9.72 2.82 10.64
C THR A 112 10.38 2.84 12.03
N PHE A 113 11.41 3.67 12.22
CA PHE A 113 12.12 3.75 13.50
C PHE A 113 11.29 4.41 14.60
N ILE A 114 10.50 5.44 14.29
CA ILE A 114 9.67 6.13 15.28
C ILE A 114 8.52 5.23 15.72
N VAL A 115 7.80 4.60 14.79
CA VAL A 115 6.71 3.67 15.12
C VAL A 115 7.25 2.48 15.91
N GLY A 116 8.36 1.87 15.46
CA GLY A 116 8.99 0.77 16.18
C GLY A 116 9.51 1.16 17.55
N GLY A 117 10.14 2.33 17.68
CA GLY A 117 10.62 2.86 18.96
C GLY A 117 9.50 3.16 19.94
N LEU A 118 8.43 3.82 19.49
CA LEU A 118 7.26 4.09 20.32
C LEU A 118 6.57 2.79 20.77
N LEU A 119 6.42 1.82 19.87
CA LEU A 119 5.86 0.52 20.21
C LEU A 119 6.72 -0.22 21.24
N TYR A 120 8.05 -0.21 21.07
CA TYR A 120 8.99 -0.83 22.01
C TYR A 120 8.92 -0.18 23.39
N LEU A 121 8.83 1.15 23.46
CA LEU A 121 8.68 1.87 24.72
C LEU A 121 7.38 1.49 25.43
N VAL A 122 6.25 1.47 24.72
CA VAL A 122 4.98 1.10 25.34
C VAL A 122 4.96 -0.37 25.74
N ALA A 123 5.49 -1.27 24.91
CA ALA A 123 5.63 -2.68 25.23
C ALA A 123 6.47 -2.89 26.51
N SER A 124 7.58 -2.16 26.64
CA SER A 124 8.45 -2.22 27.82
C SER A 124 7.76 -1.73 29.10
N VAL A 125 6.96 -0.65 29.00
CA VAL A 125 6.19 -0.12 30.14
C VAL A 125 5.11 -1.10 30.60
N ILE A 126 4.52 -1.85 29.67
CA ILE A 126 3.45 -2.81 29.97
C ILE A 126 4.01 -4.20 30.31
N GLY A 127 5.32 -4.41 30.15
CA GLY A 127 5.99 -5.68 30.45
C GLY A 127 5.81 -6.75 29.37
N LEU A 128 5.48 -6.37 28.13
CA LEU A 128 5.36 -7.29 27.02
C LEU A 128 6.75 -7.67 26.48
N PRO A 129 7.08 -8.97 26.30
CA PRO A 129 8.39 -9.41 25.83
C PRO A 129 8.58 -9.21 24.32
N LEU A 130 8.49 -7.97 23.85
CA LEU A 130 8.76 -7.59 22.47
C LEU A 130 10.20 -7.12 22.29
N ASN A 131 10.95 -7.86 21.47
CA ASN A 131 12.24 -7.41 20.99
C ASN A 131 12.09 -6.16 20.11
N PHE A 132 13.10 -5.28 20.14
CA PHE A 132 13.11 -4.09 19.30
C PHE A 132 12.99 -4.40 17.81
N SER A 133 13.53 -5.53 17.34
CA SER A 133 13.40 -6.01 15.95
C SER A 133 11.95 -6.28 15.57
N HIS A 134 11.14 -6.87 16.45
CA HIS A 134 9.70 -7.11 16.22
C HIS A 134 8.92 -5.79 16.16
N CYS A 135 9.29 -4.81 16.99
CA CYS A 135 8.66 -3.49 16.92
C CYS A 135 9.07 -2.74 15.64
N LEU A 136 10.33 -2.83 15.24
CA LEU A 136 10.82 -2.25 13.99
C LEU A 136 10.15 -2.89 12.77
N LEU A 137 9.87 -4.20 12.84
CA LEU A 137 9.13 -4.95 11.83
C LEU A 137 7.70 -4.41 11.67
N PHE A 138 7.02 -4.13 12.78
CA PHE A 138 5.72 -3.44 12.76
C PHE A 138 5.83 -2.02 12.17
N GLY A 139 6.88 -1.29 12.53
CA GLY A 139 7.16 0.02 11.93
C GLY A 139 7.34 -0.06 10.41
N ALA A 140 8.08 -1.06 9.93
CA ALA A 140 8.37 -1.26 8.51
C ALA A 140 7.11 -1.61 7.72
N LEU A 141 6.27 -2.51 8.24
CA LEU A 141 5.07 -2.93 7.53
C LEU A 141 3.98 -1.85 7.46
N ILE A 142 3.92 -0.93 8.42
CA ILE A 142 2.85 0.09 8.50
C ILE A 142 3.25 1.47 7.96
N SER A 143 4.54 1.66 7.67
CA SER A 143 5.06 2.92 7.13
C SER A 143 4.68 3.23 5.67
N PRO A 144 4.62 2.25 4.73
CA PRO A 144 4.10 2.54 3.39
C PRO A 144 2.64 2.97 3.42
N THR A 145 2.26 3.84 2.48
CA THR A 145 0.93 4.43 2.39
C THR A 145 0.34 4.22 1.01
N ASP A 146 -0.98 4.02 0.95
CA ASP A 146 -1.70 3.71 -0.26
C ASP A 146 -1.97 4.98 -1.10
N PRO A 147 -1.34 5.13 -2.27
CA PRO A 147 -1.52 6.30 -3.13
C PRO A 147 -2.93 6.40 -3.66
N ILE A 148 -3.59 5.27 -3.92
CA ILE A 148 -4.76 5.18 -4.78
C ILE A 148 -5.96 5.78 -4.07
N ALA A 149 -6.14 5.42 -2.80
CA ALA A 149 -7.22 5.92 -1.98
C ALA A 149 -7.16 7.46 -1.84
N VAL A 150 -5.98 8.05 -1.74
CA VAL A 150 -5.83 9.49 -1.49
C VAL A 150 -5.87 10.28 -2.77
N LEU A 151 -5.17 9.79 -3.79
CA LEU A 151 -4.98 10.47 -5.06
C LEU A 151 -6.30 10.65 -5.82
N ALA A 152 -7.19 9.67 -5.75
CA ALA A 152 -8.53 9.79 -6.32
C ALA A 152 -9.31 10.95 -5.68
N ILE A 153 -9.26 11.12 -4.35
CA ILE A 153 -9.90 12.24 -3.64
C ILE A 153 -9.25 13.58 -4.06
N ILE A 154 -7.92 13.63 -4.06
CA ILE A 154 -7.13 14.82 -4.40
C ILE A 154 -7.42 15.29 -5.84
N LYS A 155 -7.47 14.36 -6.81
CA LYS A 155 -7.79 14.65 -8.21
C LYS A 155 -9.25 15.09 -8.36
N GLN A 156 -10.19 14.43 -7.67
CA GLN A 156 -11.63 14.78 -7.71
C GLN A 156 -11.90 16.19 -7.16
N LEU A 157 -11.23 16.58 -6.08
CA LEU A 157 -11.40 17.89 -5.44
C LEU A 157 -10.51 18.99 -6.05
N GLY A 158 -9.68 18.66 -7.04
CA GLY A 158 -8.82 19.64 -7.72
C GLY A 158 -7.80 20.29 -6.78
N ALA A 159 -7.17 19.51 -5.91
CA ALA A 159 -6.14 20.01 -5.00
C ALA A 159 -4.97 20.68 -5.75
N PRO A 160 -4.17 21.54 -5.07
CA PRO A 160 -3.01 22.18 -5.69
C PRO A 160 -2.04 21.14 -6.30
N GLU A 161 -1.55 21.42 -7.51
CA GLU A 161 -0.67 20.50 -8.29
C GLU A 161 0.56 20.05 -7.47
N ASP A 162 1.13 20.95 -6.67
CA ASP A 162 2.28 20.64 -5.83
C ASP A 162 1.95 19.57 -4.76
N ILE A 163 0.78 19.65 -4.13
CA ILE A 163 0.34 18.68 -3.11
C ILE A 163 0.03 17.34 -3.77
N ALA A 164 -0.69 17.37 -4.89
CA ALA A 164 -1.01 16.17 -5.65
C ALA A 164 0.25 15.43 -6.10
N THR A 165 1.25 16.17 -6.61
CA THR A 165 2.54 15.63 -7.05
C THR A 165 3.32 15.02 -5.88
N GLN A 166 3.30 15.65 -4.70
CA GLN A 166 3.96 15.12 -3.51
C GLN A 166 3.32 13.82 -3.02
N VAL A 167 1.98 13.78 -2.93
CA VAL A 167 1.25 12.59 -2.49
C VAL A 167 1.40 11.45 -3.49
N GLU A 168 1.22 11.73 -4.79
CA GLU A 168 1.40 10.75 -5.86
C GLU A 168 2.82 10.18 -5.85
N GLY A 169 3.84 11.04 -5.79
CA GLY A 169 5.23 10.60 -5.77
C GLY A 169 5.61 9.84 -4.49
N GLU A 170 5.25 10.36 -3.31
CA GLU A 170 5.61 9.75 -2.03
C GLU A 170 5.06 8.33 -1.90
N SER A 171 3.75 8.18 -2.12
CA SER A 171 3.07 6.90 -1.95
C SER A 171 3.45 5.88 -3.04
N LEU A 172 3.80 6.33 -4.25
CA LEU A 172 4.30 5.44 -5.31
C LEU A 172 5.60 4.72 -4.94
N PHE A 173 6.59 5.50 -4.48
CA PHE A 173 7.92 4.97 -4.18
C PHE A 173 7.96 4.31 -2.80
N ASN A 174 7.13 4.76 -1.85
CA ASN A 174 7.14 4.20 -0.51
C ASN A 174 6.65 2.74 -0.46
N ASP A 175 5.77 2.29 -1.36
CA ASP A 175 5.31 0.89 -1.37
C ASP A 175 6.49 -0.04 -1.69
N GLY A 176 7.27 0.31 -2.72
CA GLY A 176 8.47 -0.44 -3.10
C GLY A 176 9.57 -0.36 -2.04
N ILE A 177 9.88 0.84 -1.53
CA ILE A 177 10.90 1.03 -0.49
C ILE A 177 10.49 0.36 0.82
N GLY A 178 9.23 0.49 1.21
CA GLY A 178 8.65 -0.07 2.42
C GLY A 178 8.67 -1.59 2.43
N LEU A 179 8.37 -2.24 1.30
CA LEU A 179 8.54 -3.70 1.20
C LEU A 179 10.01 -4.11 1.36
N VAL A 180 10.95 -3.37 0.74
CA VAL A 180 12.39 -3.67 0.91
C VAL A 180 12.84 -3.50 2.36
N ILE A 181 12.39 -2.44 3.04
CA ILE A 181 12.65 -2.24 4.48
C ILE A 181 12.05 -3.40 5.27
N PHE A 182 10.80 -3.80 4.99
CA PHE A 182 10.13 -4.90 5.66
C PHE A 182 10.87 -6.24 5.50
N ILE A 183 11.26 -6.62 4.27
CA ILE A 183 12.02 -7.85 4.02
C ILE A 183 13.35 -7.81 4.77
N THR A 184 14.05 -6.67 4.70
CA THR A 184 15.34 -6.48 5.38
C THR A 184 15.20 -6.61 6.91
N VAL A 185 14.20 -5.96 7.51
CA VAL A 185 13.96 -6.03 8.95
C VAL A 185 13.44 -7.40 9.37
N SER A 186 12.63 -8.06 8.54
CA SER A 186 12.14 -9.42 8.77
C SER A 186 13.29 -10.42 8.84
N GLN A 187 14.25 -10.33 7.91
CA GLN A 187 15.46 -11.14 7.97
C GLN A 187 16.25 -10.89 9.26
N VAL A 188 16.36 -9.64 9.72
CA VAL A 188 17.00 -9.32 11.01
C VAL A 188 16.20 -9.85 12.20
N ALA A 189 14.87 -9.81 12.14
CA ALA A 189 14.01 -10.22 13.24
C ALA A 189 13.99 -11.74 13.45
N PHE A 190 14.12 -12.52 12.37
CA PHE A 190 13.98 -13.98 12.41
C PHE A 190 15.27 -14.76 12.09
N SER A 191 16.37 -14.08 11.73
CA SER A 191 17.66 -14.75 11.55
C SER A 191 18.19 -15.30 12.87
N THR A 192 18.66 -16.55 12.84
CA THR A 192 19.38 -17.18 13.95
C THR A 192 20.83 -16.71 14.04
N GLU A 193 21.38 -16.15 12.96
CA GLU A 193 22.73 -15.59 12.92
C GLU A 193 22.70 -14.07 13.09
N PRO A 194 23.65 -13.50 13.86
CA PRO A 194 23.76 -12.05 14.02
C PRO A 194 24.16 -11.41 12.69
N LEU A 195 23.23 -10.71 12.06
CA LEU A 195 23.50 -9.94 10.85
C LEU A 195 24.28 -8.66 11.20
N THR A 196 25.38 -8.41 10.50
CA THR A 196 26.13 -7.15 10.67
C THR A 196 25.43 -6.02 9.90
N PHE A 197 25.71 -4.77 10.29
CA PHE A 197 25.23 -3.60 9.54
C PHE A 197 25.61 -3.64 8.05
N ILE A 198 26.77 -4.23 7.74
CA ILE A 198 27.25 -4.40 6.37
C ILE A 198 26.37 -5.39 5.61
N ASP A 199 25.94 -6.49 6.23
CA ASP A 199 25.09 -7.51 5.59
C ASP A 199 23.70 -6.96 5.31
N VAL A 200 23.12 -6.26 6.29
CA VAL A 200 21.84 -5.55 6.15
C VAL A 200 21.91 -4.50 5.03
N SER A 201 22.99 -3.71 4.99
CA SER A 201 23.19 -2.69 3.96
C SER A 201 23.35 -3.32 2.57
N LYS A 202 24.10 -4.42 2.45
CA LYS A 202 24.27 -5.14 1.18
C LYS A 202 22.94 -5.72 0.67
N LEU A 203 22.16 -6.33 1.55
CA LEU A 203 20.84 -6.85 1.22
C LEU A 203 19.93 -5.72 0.73
N PHE A 204 19.84 -4.64 1.50
CA PHE A 204 19.03 -3.48 1.15
C PHE A 204 19.41 -2.90 -0.22
N ILE A 205 20.72 -2.70 -0.45
CA ILE A 205 21.23 -2.16 -1.72
C ILE A 205 20.94 -3.11 -2.88
N ARG A 206 21.12 -4.42 -2.69
CA ARG A 206 20.82 -5.44 -3.71
C ARG A 206 19.35 -5.43 -4.07
N GLU A 207 18.46 -5.45 -3.08
CA GLU A 207 17.01 -5.45 -3.28
C GLU A 207 16.56 -4.17 -3.99
N ALA A 208 16.99 -3.01 -3.48
CA ALA A 208 16.55 -1.71 -3.99
C ALA A 208 17.15 -1.37 -5.35
N LEU A 209 18.49 -1.33 -5.48
CA LEU A 209 19.14 -0.99 -6.74
C LEU A 209 18.97 -2.09 -7.78
N GLY A 210 19.00 -3.36 -7.37
CA GLY A 210 18.75 -4.49 -8.25
C GLY A 210 17.35 -4.43 -8.85
N GLY A 211 16.33 -4.10 -8.04
CA GLY A 211 14.96 -3.93 -8.51
C GLY A 211 14.85 -2.81 -9.54
N LEU A 212 15.41 -1.63 -9.25
CA LEU A 212 15.41 -0.49 -10.18
C LEU A 212 16.13 -0.80 -11.50
N LEU A 213 17.31 -1.44 -11.45
CA LEU A 213 18.08 -1.81 -12.65
C LEU A 213 17.33 -2.87 -13.46
N TYR A 214 16.78 -3.88 -12.81
CA TYR A 214 16.00 -4.92 -13.48
C TYR A 214 14.73 -4.34 -14.11
N GLY A 215 14.02 -3.43 -13.43
CA GLY A 215 12.89 -2.71 -14.02
C GLY A 215 13.26 -1.88 -15.27
N ALA A 216 14.45 -1.27 -15.28
CA ALA A 216 14.95 -0.61 -16.47
C ALA A 216 15.25 -1.58 -17.63
N VAL A 217 15.77 -2.78 -17.32
CA VAL A 217 15.97 -3.85 -18.30
C VAL A 217 14.62 -4.33 -18.85
N LEU A 218 13.62 -4.56 -18.00
CA LEU A 218 12.25 -4.92 -18.42
C LEU A 218 11.65 -3.85 -19.34
N ALA A 219 11.81 -2.57 -18.99
CA ALA A 219 11.35 -1.48 -19.83
C ALA A 219 12.04 -1.45 -21.20
N ALA A 220 13.36 -1.73 -21.26
CA ALA A 220 14.10 -1.81 -22.51
C ALA A 220 13.66 -2.99 -23.38
N ILE A 221 13.42 -4.16 -22.77
CA ILE A 221 12.88 -5.34 -23.46
C ILE A 221 11.50 -5.01 -24.04
N LEU A 222 10.59 -4.48 -23.22
CA LEU A 222 9.25 -4.11 -23.68
C LEU A 222 9.30 -3.03 -24.76
N HIS A 223 10.18 -2.04 -24.64
CA HIS A 223 10.40 -1.03 -25.68
C HIS A 223 10.75 -1.68 -27.03
N GLY A 224 11.65 -2.67 -27.01
CA GLY A 224 11.97 -3.46 -28.19
C GLY A 224 10.75 -4.18 -28.75
N MET A 225 10.00 -4.89 -27.90
CA MET A 225 8.80 -5.65 -28.32
C MET A 225 7.71 -4.76 -28.92
N LEU A 226 7.43 -3.61 -28.29
CA LEU A 226 6.46 -2.63 -28.78
C LEU A 226 6.86 -2.08 -30.15
N ARG A 227 8.17 -1.93 -30.43
CA ARG A 227 8.65 -1.47 -31.73
C ARG A 227 8.36 -2.46 -32.88
N PHE A 228 8.26 -3.75 -32.57
CA PHE A 228 7.94 -4.80 -33.56
C PHE A 228 6.45 -5.07 -33.70
N SER A 229 5.61 -4.44 -32.90
CA SER A 229 4.17 -4.63 -32.92
C SER A 229 3.50 -3.56 -33.77
N GLU A 230 2.55 -3.96 -34.60
CA GLU A 230 1.78 -3.03 -35.43
C GLU A 230 0.31 -2.96 -35.01
N GLU A 231 -0.17 -3.97 -34.25
CA GLU A 231 -1.56 -4.05 -33.82
C GLU A 231 -1.77 -3.54 -32.40
N ARG A 232 -2.83 -2.73 -32.21
CA ARG A 232 -3.22 -2.15 -30.92
C ARG A 232 -3.35 -3.19 -29.80
N THR A 233 -4.00 -4.32 -30.08
CA THR A 233 -4.22 -5.39 -29.10
C THR A 233 -2.90 -5.96 -28.59
N GLN A 234 -1.89 -6.05 -29.45
CA GLN A 234 -0.57 -6.56 -29.07
C GLN A 234 0.12 -5.64 -28.06
N TYR A 235 0.01 -4.31 -28.21
CA TYR A 235 0.57 -3.38 -27.23
C TYR A 235 0.04 -3.63 -25.81
N LEU A 236 -1.29 -3.77 -25.68
CA LEU A 236 -1.94 -4.04 -24.39
C LEU A 236 -1.44 -5.36 -23.80
N LEU A 237 -1.45 -6.43 -24.60
CA LEU A 237 -1.01 -7.76 -24.18
C LEU A 237 0.47 -7.79 -23.76
N MET A 238 1.34 -7.09 -24.49
CA MET A 238 2.77 -7.03 -24.15
C MET A 238 3.01 -6.31 -22.84
N THR A 239 2.25 -5.25 -22.54
CA THR A 239 2.40 -4.55 -21.25
C THR A 239 2.04 -5.43 -20.05
N LEU A 240 1.15 -6.42 -20.20
CA LEU A 240 0.82 -7.38 -19.15
C LEU A 240 2.02 -8.27 -18.75
N LEU A 241 3.01 -8.45 -19.63
CA LEU A 241 4.19 -9.25 -19.34
C LEU A 241 5.03 -8.66 -18.21
N VAL A 242 5.01 -7.34 -18.02
CA VAL A 242 5.81 -6.65 -17.01
C VAL A 242 5.35 -7.02 -15.59
N PRO A 243 4.09 -6.79 -15.18
CA PRO A 243 3.63 -7.15 -13.84
C PRO A 243 3.34 -8.65 -13.64
N SER A 244 3.36 -9.46 -14.70
CA SER A 244 3.23 -10.92 -14.57
C SER A 244 4.61 -11.61 -14.56
N ALA A 245 5.13 -11.97 -15.73
CA ALA A 245 6.41 -12.66 -15.87
C ALA A 245 7.59 -11.82 -15.36
N GLY A 246 7.54 -10.50 -15.58
CA GLY A 246 8.57 -9.58 -15.11
C GLY A 246 8.67 -9.57 -13.59
N TYR A 247 7.54 -9.54 -12.87
CA TYR A 247 7.52 -9.58 -11.41
C TYR A 247 8.13 -10.87 -10.87
N ILE A 248 7.70 -12.03 -11.38
CA ILE A 248 8.27 -13.34 -11.00
C ILE A 248 9.78 -13.38 -11.30
N GLY A 249 10.21 -12.80 -12.42
CA GLY A 249 11.63 -12.71 -12.75
C GLY A 249 12.45 -11.89 -11.75
N ALA A 250 11.86 -10.87 -11.11
CA ALA A 250 12.53 -10.13 -10.04
C ALA A 250 12.77 -11.03 -8.82
N ASP A 251 11.75 -11.78 -8.41
CA ASP A 251 11.83 -12.69 -7.27
C ASP A 251 12.90 -13.78 -7.50
N LEU A 252 12.97 -14.34 -8.71
CA LEU A 252 13.99 -15.32 -9.09
C LEU A 252 15.43 -14.76 -9.05
N LEU A 253 15.60 -13.46 -9.30
CA LEU A 253 16.89 -12.78 -9.20
C LEU A 253 17.23 -12.34 -7.76
N GLY A 254 16.26 -12.45 -6.83
CA GLY A 254 16.37 -11.93 -5.47
C GLY A 254 16.57 -10.41 -5.47
N VAL A 255 15.70 -9.72 -6.21
CA VAL A 255 15.61 -8.25 -6.25
C VAL A 255 14.15 -7.81 -6.10
N SER A 256 13.92 -6.55 -5.72
CA SER A 256 12.57 -6.06 -5.42
C SER A 256 11.67 -6.01 -6.66
N GLY A 257 10.68 -6.90 -6.73
CA GLY A 257 9.60 -6.89 -7.72
C GLY A 257 8.84 -5.56 -7.77
N PRO A 258 8.37 -5.01 -6.64
CA PRO A 258 7.70 -3.70 -6.59
C PRO A 258 8.52 -2.56 -7.17
N LEU A 259 9.79 -2.42 -6.79
CA LEU A 259 10.64 -1.37 -7.34
C LEU A 259 10.95 -1.60 -8.83
N ALA A 260 11.03 -2.85 -9.27
CA ALA A 260 11.13 -3.17 -10.69
C ALA A 260 9.89 -2.71 -11.47
N MET A 261 8.68 -2.91 -10.94
CA MET A 261 7.45 -2.43 -11.57
C MET A 261 7.38 -0.91 -11.62
N VAL A 262 7.81 -0.23 -10.54
CA VAL A 262 7.88 1.23 -10.48
C VAL A 262 8.85 1.78 -11.52
N ALA A 263 10.07 1.25 -11.58
CA ALA A 263 11.04 1.67 -12.58
C ALA A 263 10.55 1.38 -14.00
N ALA A 264 10.00 0.19 -14.24
CA ALA A 264 9.51 -0.21 -15.55
C ALA A 264 8.36 0.69 -16.02
N GLY A 265 7.31 0.86 -15.22
CA GLY A 265 6.14 1.65 -15.58
C GLY A 265 6.46 3.12 -15.80
N ILE A 266 7.31 3.72 -14.96
CA ILE A 266 7.80 5.09 -15.17
C ILE A 266 8.53 5.23 -16.52
N ILE A 267 9.47 4.33 -16.82
CA ILE A 267 10.25 4.40 -18.07
C ILE A 267 9.34 4.15 -19.27
N ILE A 268 8.49 3.13 -19.23
CA ILE A 268 7.59 2.79 -20.33
C ILE A 268 6.60 3.94 -20.60
N GLY A 269 5.95 4.47 -19.56
CA GLY A 269 4.95 5.53 -19.68
C GLY A 269 5.50 6.85 -20.19
N ASN A 270 6.77 7.16 -19.92
CA ASN A 270 7.37 8.45 -20.29
C ASN A 270 8.33 8.38 -21.48
N LEU A 271 8.84 7.20 -21.84
CA LEU A 271 9.76 7.02 -22.96
C LEU A 271 9.16 6.20 -24.08
N SER A 272 8.64 5.01 -23.79
CA SER A 272 8.19 4.05 -24.81
C SER A 272 6.85 4.44 -25.40
N VAL A 273 5.86 4.68 -24.54
CA VAL A 273 4.48 5.00 -24.95
C VAL A 273 4.42 6.27 -25.81
N PRO A 274 4.98 7.43 -25.40
CA PRO A 274 4.89 8.64 -26.20
C PRO A 274 5.69 8.59 -27.52
N LYS A 275 6.72 7.74 -27.58
CA LYS A 275 7.63 7.65 -28.73
C LYS A 275 7.16 6.64 -29.78
N LEU A 276 6.50 5.56 -29.35
CA LEU A 276 6.14 4.44 -30.22
C LEU A 276 4.64 4.39 -30.56
N LEU A 277 3.76 4.80 -29.65
CA LEU A 277 2.31 4.71 -29.84
C LEU A 277 1.73 6.03 -30.34
N LYS A 278 0.72 5.94 -31.21
CA LYS A 278 -0.11 7.08 -31.62
C LYS A 278 -0.98 7.54 -30.44
N GLU A 279 -1.39 8.81 -30.42
CA GLU A 279 -2.21 9.37 -29.33
C GLU A 279 -3.47 8.55 -29.02
N GLU A 280 -4.14 8.04 -30.05
CA GLU A 280 -5.31 7.17 -29.87
C GLU A 280 -4.94 5.88 -29.11
N ASP A 281 -3.85 5.21 -29.48
CA ASP A 281 -3.39 3.98 -28.82
C ASP A 281 -2.92 4.26 -27.38
N GLN A 282 -2.36 5.44 -27.12
CA GLN A 282 -1.99 5.87 -25.76
C GLN A 282 -3.23 5.98 -24.85
N GLY A 283 -4.31 6.61 -25.33
CA GLY A 283 -5.55 6.71 -24.57
C GLY A 283 -6.23 5.36 -24.32
N HIS A 284 -6.12 4.42 -25.26
CA HIS A 284 -6.59 3.04 -25.07
C HIS A 284 -5.76 2.28 -24.04
N LEU A 285 -4.43 2.43 -24.06
CA LEU A 285 -3.53 1.83 -23.06
C LEU A 285 -3.82 2.39 -21.67
N GLU A 286 -4.02 3.71 -21.55
CA GLU A 286 -4.41 4.35 -20.29
C GLU A 286 -5.74 3.79 -19.77
N SER A 287 -6.77 3.74 -20.62
CA SER A 287 -8.09 3.20 -20.25
C SER A 287 -8.03 1.73 -19.83
N PHE A 288 -7.21 0.93 -20.51
CA PHE A 288 -6.98 -0.47 -20.18
C PHE A 288 -6.34 -0.64 -18.79
N TRP A 289 -5.29 0.13 -18.49
CA TRP A 289 -4.63 0.05 -17.19
C TRP A 289 -5.47 0.63 -16.05
N LEU A 290 -6.26 1.68 -16.31
CA LEU A 290 -7.25 2.18 -15.35
C LEU A 290 -8.30 1.12 -15.00
N LEU A 291 -8.74 0.32 -15.99
CA LEU A 291 -9.67 -0.80 -15.75
C LEU A 291 -9.03 -1.87 -14.86
N ILE A 292 -7.80 -2.29 -15.19
CA ILE A 292 -7.05 -3.30 -14.42
C ILE A 292 -6.82 -2.82 -12.98
N GLU A 293 -6.36 -1.58 -12.82
CA GLU A 293 -6.15 -0.95 -11.52
C GLU A 293 -7.46 -0.91 -10.71
N SER A 294 -8.56 -0.44 -11.31
CA SER A 294 -9.87 -0.39 -10.65
C SER A 294 -10.38 -1.76 -10.21
N PHE A 295 -10.17 -2.79 -11.05
CA PHE A 295 -10.52 -4.18 -10.72
C PHE A 295 -9.72 -4.70 -9.52
N PHE A 296 -8.39 -4.60 -9.57
CA PHE A 296 -7.53 -5.09 -8.49
C PHE A 296 -7.73 -4.30 -7.20
N ASN A 297 -7.96 -2.99 -7.26
CA ASN A 297 -8.29 -2.21 -6.08
C ASN A 297 -9.62 -2.64 -5.45
N SER A 298 -10.67 -2.81 -6.26
CA SER A 298 -11.95 -3.29 -5.76
C SER A 298 -11.80 -4.64 -5.06
N LEU A 299 -10.99 -5.54 -5.64
CA LEU A 299 -10.67 -6.83 -5.03
C LEU A 299 -9.85 -6.67 -3.74
N LEU A 300 -8.85 -5.80 -3.72
CA LEU A 300 -7.98 -5.55 -2.56
C LEU A 300 -8.80 -5.04 -1.36
N PHE A 301 -9.64 -4.03 -1.58
CA PHE A 301 -10.45 -3.45 -0.51
C PHE A 301 -11.59 -4.37 -0.06
N LEU A 302 -12.13 -5.21 -0.95
CA LEU A 302 -13.02 -6.30 -0.57
C LEU A 302 -12.31 -7.28 0.36
N LEU A 303 -11.14 -7.79 -0.06
CA LEU A 303 -10.35 -8.74 0.71
C LEU A 303 -10.01 -8.17 2.09
N LEU A 304 -9.59 -6.91 2.14
CA LEU A 304 -9.34 -6.17 3.38
C LEU A 304 -10.55 -6.17 4.30
N GLY A 305 -11.75 -5.93 3.78
CA GLY A 305 -12.98 -6.03 4.58
C GLY A 305 -13.25 -7.45 5.08
N LEU A 306 -13.04 -8.46 4.23
CA LEU A 306 -13.22 -9.88 4.57
C LEU A 306 -12.18 -10.41 5.56
N LEU A 307 -10.98 -9.81 5.64
CA LEU A 307 -9.97 -10.16 6.64
C LEU A 307 -10.48 -10.02 8.07
N LEU A 308 -11.55 -9.24 8.32
CA LEU A 308 -12.23 -9.20 9.61
C LEU A 308 -12.65 -10.60 10.10
N LEU A 309 -12.98 -11.49 9.18
CA LEU A 309 -13.44 -12.86 9.48
C LEU A 309 -12.31 -13.77 9.96
N LEU A 310 -11.05 -13.41 9.66
CA LEU A 310 -9.85 -14.20 10.00
C LEU A 310 -9.15 -13.69 11.26
N ILE A 311 -9.53 -12.51 11.77
CA ILE A 311 -8.91 -11.90 12.93
C ILE A 311 -9.63 -12.36 14.19
N HIS A 312 -8.89 -12.99 15.09
CA HIS A 312 -9.38 -13.29 16.43
C HIS A 312 -9.22 -12.03 17.30
N PHE A 313 -10.35 -11.60 17.86
CA PHE A 313 -10.38 -10.43 18.74
C PHE A 313 -10.36 -10.88 20.19
N ASP A 314 -9.15 -11.11 20.70
CA ASP A 314 -8.99 -11.38 22.13
C ASP A 314 -9.11 -10.09 22.94
N VAL A 315 -9.70 -10.23 24.13
CA VAL A 315 -9.84 -9.12 25.11
C VAL A 315 -8.47 -8.62 25.58
N GLU A 316 -7.40 -9.36 25.32
CA GLU A 316 -6.05 -8.92 25.65
C GLU A 316 -5.41 -8.10 24.53
N LEU A 317 -5.97 -8.13 23.32
CA LEU A 317 -5.46 -7.43 22.15
C LEU A 317 -6.12 -6.05 21.92
N TRP A 318 -7.26 -5.77 22.55
CA TRP A 318 -8.02 -4.53 22.24
C TRP A 318 -7.27 -3.25 22.57
N TRP A 319 -6.47 -3.24 23.62
CA TRP A 319 -5.71 -2.05 23.98
C TRP A 319 -4.56 -1.80 22.99
N PHE A 320 -3.94 -2.86 22.45
CA PHE A 320 -2.95 -2.74 21.38
C PHE A 320 -3.56 -2.19 20.09
N MET A 321 -4.78 -2.61 19.73
CA MET A 321 -5.51 -2.03 18.60
C MET A 321 -5.69 -0.53 18.74
N LEU A 322 -6.17 -0.10 19.90
CA LEU A 322 -6.43 1.31 20.17
C LEU A 322 -5.14 2.13 20.23
N LEU A 323 -4.06 1.54 20.72
CA LEU A 323 -2.75 2.18 20.84
C LEU A 323 -2.00 2.25 19.49
N ALA A 324 -2.18 1.28 18.61
CA ALA A 324 -1.52 1.25 17.31
C ALA A 324 -1.84 2.50 16.48
N VAL A 325 -3.09 2.95 16.49
CA VAL A 325 -3.55 4.14 15.75
C VAL A 325 -2.76 5.41 16.14
N PRO A 326 -2.75 5.87 17.40
CA PRO A 326 -2.01 7.08 17.78
C PRO A 326 -0.50 6.91 17.59
N ILE A 327 0.09 5.74 17.84
CA ILE A 327 1.52 5.49 17.57
C ILE A 327 1.84 5.76 16.10
N VAL A 328 1.05 5.19 15.18
CA VAL A 328 1.26 5.34 13.74
C VAL A 328 0.99 6.78 13.27
N LEU A 329 -0.02 7.46 13.83
CA LEU A 329 -0.28 8.87 13.53
C LEU A 329 0.86 9.78 13.99
N ILE A 330 1.42 9.55 15.18
CA ILE A 330 2.58 10.29 15.69
C ILE A 330 3.80 10.02 14.80
N GLY A 331 4.04 8.75 14.46
CA GLY A 331 5.12 8.36 13.55
C GLY A 331 5.02 9.09 12.20
N ARG A 332 3.83 9.12 11.60
CA ARG A 332 3.56 9.83 10.34
C ARG A 332 3.70 11.35 10.47
N ALA A 333 3.25 11.93 11.58
CA ALA A 333 3.40 13.35 11.83
C ALA A 333 4.89 13.75 11.88
N ILE A 334 5.69 12.99 12.61
CA ILE A 334 7.14 13.22 12.73
C ILE A 334 7.85 12.99 11.40
N SER A 335 7.52 11.90 10.69
CA SER A 335 8.18 11.53 9.43
C SER A 335 7.97 12.53 8.29
N ILE A 336 6.87 13.29 8.33
CA ILE A 336 6.63 14.37 7.37
C ILE A 336 7.13 15.71 7.90
N TYR A 337 6.85 16.03 9.16
CA TYR A 337 7.24 17.33 9.72
C TYR A 337 8.75 17.55 9.67
N LEU A 338 9.55 16.52 9.97
CA LEU A 338 11.00 16.63 10.03
C LEU A 338 11.61 16.99 8.66
N PRO A 339 11.29 16.31 7.54
CA PRO A 339 11.67 16.76 6.19
C PRO A 339 11.17 18.17 5.84
N TYR A 340 9.94 18.52 6.20
CA TYR A 340 9.35 19.82 5.86
C TYR A 340 10.05 21.00 6.52
N LEU A 341 10.66 20.81 7.71
CA LEU A 341 11.53 21.83 8.31
C LEU A 341 12.68 22.21 7.36
N GLY A 342 13.24 21.23 6.65
CA GLY A 342 14.25 21.45 5.62
C GLY A 342 13.66 22.09 4.37
N PHE A 343 12.54 21.56 3.87
CA PHE A 343 11.92 22.04 2.62
C PHE A 343 11.51 23.50 2.69
N ARG A 344 10.93 23.93 3.82
CA ARG A 344 10.50 25.33 4.04
C ARG A 344 11.63 26.35 3.92
N ARG A 345 12.89 25.93 3.99
CA ARG A 345 14.06 26.80 3.78
C ARG A 345 14.31 27.11 2.31
N PHE A 346 13.85 26.25 1.41
CA PHE A 346 14.12 26.33 -0.03
C PHE A 346 12.89 26.67 -0.86
N ARG A 347 11.68 26.41 -0.36
CA ARG A 347 10.42 26.62 -1.09
C ARG A 347 9.29 27.00 -0.15
N HIS A 348 8.39 27.85 -0.63
CA HIS A 348 7.12 28.12 0.05
C HIS A 348 6.08 27.09 -0.39
N TYR A 349 5.41 26.50 0.59
CA TYR A 349 4.34 25.52 0.38
C TYR A 349 3.01 26.08 0.91
N ASN A 350 1.91 25.53 0.39
CA ASN A 350 0.58 25.77 0.95
C ASN A 350 0.54 25.35 2.43
N SER A 351 -0.13 26.13 3.28
CA SER A 351 -0.17 25.93 4.74
C SER A 351 -0.83 24.60 5.15
N TYR A 352 -1.63 24.01 4.27
CA TYR A 352 -2.28 22.72 4.45
C TYR A 352 -1.52 21.55 3.82
N ALA A 353 -0.43 21.78 3.07
CA ALA A 353 0.32 20.70 2.42
C ALA A 353 0.75 19.62 3.43
N GLU A 354 1.44 20.00 4.50
CA GLU A 354 1.86 19.06 5.55
C GLU A 354 0.69 18.34 6.21
N LYS A 355 -0.41 19.07 6.50
CA LYS A 355 -1.60 18.47 7.11
C LYS A 355 -2.24 17.44 6.18
N ILE A 356 -2.27 17.72 4.88
CA ILE A 356 -2.80 16.82 3.87
C ILE A 356 -1.87 15.61 3.69
N LEU A 357 -0.55 15.76 3.69
CA LEU A 357 0.36 14.61 3.63
C LEU A 357 0.30 13.73 4.89
N ILE A 358 0.16 14.34 6.07
CA ILE A 358 0.07 13.61 7.35
C ILE A 358 -1.25 12.87 7.44
N TRP A 359 -2.36 13.60 7.24
CA TRP A 359 -3.69 13.04 7.35
C TRP A 359 -4.08 12.18 6.16
N GLY A 360 -3.48 12.44 5.00
CA GLY A 360 -3.67 11.70 3.76
C GLY A 360 -2.72 10.54 3.57
N GLY A 361 -1.88 10.19 4.54
CA GLY A 361 -1.17 8.92 4.48
C GLY A 361 -2.12 7.76 4.80
N LEU A 362 -3.02 7.39 3.88
CA LEU A 362 -3.92 6.24 4.06
C LEU A 362 -3.12 4.94 4.03
N ARG A 363 -3.50 3.95 4.84
CA ARG A 363 -2.79 2.66 4.90
C ARG A 363 -3.63 1.63 4.14
N GLY A 364 -2.98 0.89 3.25
CA GLY A 364 -3.64 -0.02 2.32
C GLY A 364 -3.53 -1.49 2.71
N GLY A 365 -3.98 -2.34 1.79
CA GLY A 365 -3.90 -3.81 1.93
C GLY A 365 -2.48 -4.36 1.92
N LEU A 366 -1.49 -3.60 1.42
CA LEU A 366 -0.09 -4.00 1.43
C LEU A 366 0.45 -4.26 2.85
N ALA A 367 0.11 -3.39 3.81
CA ALA A 367 0.52 -3.54 5.20
C ALA A 367 -0.02 -4.83 5.82
N LEU A 368 -1.28 -5.17 5.51
CA LEU A 368 -1.92 -6.42 5.95
C LEU A 368 -1.28 -7.64 5.30
N ALA A 369 -0.98 -7.59 4.01
CA ALA A 369 -0.31 -8.68 3.31
C ALA A 369 1.07 -8.99 3.92
N MET A 370 1.83 -7.94 4.27
CA MET A 370 3.09 -8.08 4.99
C MET A 370 2.89 -8.64 6.41
N ALA A 371 1.89 -8.18 7.17
CA ALA A 371 1.60 -8.75 8.49
C ALA A 371 1.21 -10.24 8.42
N MET A 372 0.46 -10.65 7.39
CA MET A 372 0.09 -12.05 7.16
C MET A 372 1.26 -12.92 6.70
N SER A 373 2.29 -12.32 6.11
CA SER A 373 3.52 -13.02 5.68
C SER A 373 4.38 -13.52 6.83
N LEU A 374 4.13 -13.03 8.04
CA LEU A 374 4.96 -13.33 9.19
C LEU A 374 4.82 -14.79 9.60
N PRO A 375 5.92 -15.43 10.02
CA PRO A 375 5.88 -16.81 10.49
C PRO A 375 5.02 -16.93 11.76
N THR A 376 4.31 -18.03 11.88
CA THR A 376 3.53 -18.38 13.08
C THR A 376 4.39 -19.09 14.13
N GLY A 377 3.92 -19.12 15.36
CA GLY A 377 4.51 -19.95 16.43
C GLY A 377 5.53 -19.24 17.33
N LEU A 378 5.78 -17.94 17.13
CA LEU A 378 6.53 -17.12 18.09
C LEU A 378 5.57 -16.55 19.13
N MET A 379 5.42 -17.25 20.25
CA MET A 379 4.52 -16.86 21.34
C MET A 379 5.08 -15.67 22.11
N ILE A 380 4.28 -14.61 22.24
CA ILE A 380 4.63 -13.42 23.04
C ILE A 380 3.94 -13.48 24.39
N MET A 381 2.67 -13.90 24.41
CA MET A 381 1.87 -14.03 25.62
C MET A 381 1.54 -15.50 25.81
N SER A 382 2.42 -16.22 26.50
CA SER A 382 2.31 -17.67 26.71
C SER A 382 1.05 -18.08 27.46
N ASP A 383 0.55 -17.22 28.36
CA ASP A 383 -0.67 -17.49 29.15
C ASP A 383 -1.95 -17.47 28.27
N SER A 384 -1.91 -16.77 27.15
CA SER A 384 -3.08 -16.48 26.31
C SER A 384 -2.97 -17.05 24.91
N ASN A 385 -1.90 -17.81 24.62
CA ASN A 385 -1.59 -18.40 23.31
C ASN A 385 -1.54 -17.40 22.14
N ILE A 386 -1.15 -16.14 22.42
CA ILE A 386 -1.04 -15.11 21.39
C ILE A 386 0.37 -15.11 20.80
N ASP A 387 0.44 -15.26 19.48
CA ASP A 387 1.69 -15.17 18.71
C ASP A 387 1.97 -13.76 18.17
N LEU A 388 3.21 -13.53 17.72
CA LEU A 388 3.63 -12.24 17.15
C LEU A 388 2.83 -11.86 15.91
N ARG A 389 2.53 -12.82 15.04
CA ARG A 389 1.81 -12.58 13.81
C ARG A 389 0.41 -12.05 14.12
N GLU A 390 -0.30 -12.70 15.02
CA GLU A 390 -1.64 -12.31 15.46
C GLU A 390 -1.65 -10.90 16.05
N LEU A 391 -0.75 -10.61 16.99
CA LEU A 391 -0.61 -9.26 17.57
C LEU A 391 -0.41 -8.20 16.48
N LEU A 392 0.56 -8.39 15.59
CA LEU A 392 0.87 -7.42 14.54
C LEU A 392 -0.24 -7.32 13.49
N MET A 393 -0.91 -8.42 13.14
CA MET A 393 -2.06 -8.41 12.23
C MET A 393 -3.21 -7.59 12.79
N VAL A 394 -3.58 -7.80 14.06
CA VAL A 394 -4.71 -7.11 14.70
C VAL A 394 -4.40 -5.60 14.83
N MET A 395 -3.17 -5.24 15.21
CA MET A 395 -2.72 -3.83 15.22
C MET A 395 -2.74 -3.19 13.83
N THR A 396 -2.23 -3.89 12.82
CA THR A 396 -2.22 -3.43 11.42
C THR A 396 -3.64 -3.19 10.92
N TYR A 397 -4.53 -4.13 11.20
CA TYR A 397 -5.92 -4.05 10.80
C TYR A 397 -6.64 -2.84 11.41
N ALA A 398 -6.45 -2.60 12.72
CA ALA A 398 -7.00 -1.42 13.38
C ALA A 398 -6.54 -0.11 12.72
N VAL A 399 -5.25 0.00 12.40
CA VAL A 399 -4.66 1.17 11.73
C VAL A 399 -5.21 1.35 10.32
N VAL A 400 -5.28 0.27 9.55
CA VAL A 400 -5.76 0.28 8.16
C VAL A 400 -7.24 0.68 8.11
N VAL A 401 -8.10 0.05 8.91
CA VAL A 401 -9.54 0.37 8.98
C VAL A 401 -9.75 1.80 9.45
N PHE A 402 -9.03 2.24 10.50
CA PHE A 402 -9.08 3.64 10.94
C PHE A 402 -8.69 4.59 9.81
N SER A 403 -7.61 4.29 9.08
CA SER A 403 -7.15 5.16 8.02
C SER A 403 -8.19 5.29 6.90
N ILE A 404 -8.73 4.18 6.39
CA ILE A 404 -9.67 4.22 5.28
C ILE A 404 -11.00 4.86 5.68
N LEU A 405 -11.58 4.45 6.82
CA LEU A 405 -12.91 4.92 7.22
C LEU A 405 -12.88 6.31 7.83
N VAL A 406 -11.89 6.64 8.66
CA VAL A 406 -11.82 7.93 9.36
C VAL A 406 -11.02 8.93 8.56
N GLN A 407 -9.76 8.63 8.21
CA GLN A 407 -8.96 9.61 7.46
C GLN A 407 -9.49 9.80 6.04
N GLY A 408 -9.93 8.73 5.36
CA GLY A 408 -10.47 8.79 4.00
C GLY A 408 -11.76 9.62 3.88
N THR A 409 -12.64 9.58 4.89
CA THR A 409 -13.87 10.40 4.89
C THR A 409 -13.64 11.85 5.33
N THR A 410 -12.58 12.12 6.08
CA THR A 410 -12.33 13.46 6.66
C THR A 410 -11.32 14.29 5.88
N ILE A 411 -10.46 13.68 5.06
CA ILE A 411 -9.50 14.41 4.22
C ILE A 411 -10.11 15.38 3.20
N PRO A 412 -11.30 15.13 2.58
CA PRO A 412 -11.92 16.10 1.68
C PRO A 412 -12.04 17.51 2.30
N SER A 413 -12.39 17.59 3.59
CA SER A 413 -12.52 18.87 4.29
C SER A 413 -11.19 19.64 4.40
N LEU A 414 -10.05 18.94 4.49
CA LEU A 414 -8.73 19.58 4.50
C LEU A 414 -8.35 20.09 3.11
N ILE A 415 -8.68 19.34 2.06
CA ILE A 415 -8.43 19.73 0.67
C ILE A 415 -9.26 20.96 0.29
N ASP A 416 -10.53 21.01 0.68
CA ASP A 416 -11.40 22.17 0.44
C ASP A 416 -10.83 23.45 1.09
N LYS A 417 -10.31 23.34 2.32
CA LYS A 417 -9.64 24.46 3.01
C LYS A 417 -8.36 24.90 2.29
N SER A 418 -7.57 23.94 1.81
CA SER A 418 -6.37 24.20 1.01
C SER A 418 -6.70 24.95 -0.29
N ASN A 419 -7.78 24.53 -0.98
CA ASN A 419 -8.26 25.16 -2.21
C ASN A 419 -8.75 26.59 -1.95
N ALA A 420 -9.48 26.81 -0.85
CA ALA A 420 -9.94 28.13 -0.46
C ALA A 420 -8.77 29.10 -0.18
N GLU A 421 -7.71 28.64 0.48
CA GLU A 421 -6.48 29.44 0.70
C GLU A 421 -5.81 29.82 -0.63
N GLN A 422 -5.63 28.84 -1.54
CA GLN A 422 -5.01 29.10 -2.83
C GLN A 422 -5.85 30.09 -3.69
N ALA A 423 -7.17 29.98 -3.63
CA ALA A 423 -8.07 30.91 -4.31
C ALA A 423 -8.01 32.33 -3.73
N ALA A 424 -7.81 32.47 -2.42
CA ALA A 424 -7.62 33.78 -1.77
C ALA A 424 -6.29 34.43 -2.19
N GLN A 425 -5.20 33.66 -2.23
CA GLN A 425 -3.87 34.14 -2.64
C GLN A 425 -3.80 34.57 -4.11
N ARG A 426 -4.64 34.00 -4.99
CA ARG A 426 -4.73 34.44 -6.40
C ARG A 426 -5.50 35.76 -6.59
N LYS A 427 -6.27 36.20 -5.58
CA LYS A 427 -7.09 37.42 -5.64
C LYS A 427 -6.39 38.64 -4.99
N SER A 428 -5.39 38.41 -4.14
CA SER A 428 -4.47 39.42 -3.60
C SER A 428 -3.32 39.67 -4.54
#